data_AF-A0AAV7ZDX1-F1
#
_entry.id   AF-A0AAV7ZDX1-F1
#
_cell.length_a   1.000
_cell.length_b   1.000
_cell.length_c   1.000
_cell.angle_alpha   90.00
_cell.angle_beta   90.00
_cell.angle_gamma   90.00
#
_symmetry.space_group_name_H-M   'P 1'
#
loop_
_entity.id
_entity.type
_entity.pdbx_description
1 polymer ?
#
loop_
_entity_poly.entity_id
_entity_poly.type
_entity_poly.pdbx_seq_one_letter_code
_entity_poly.pdbx_strand_id
1 'polypeptide(L)'
;MIFNQTDIDDIKTSREAEKEQKDENEKEKETTEEKENEILKKKKKKFVIVFYCWMTYSVIFLIVIFEMRNKKWTAKYVSSLYNESSSPGWSIEETKVLRECIRRYGYSNWDKIIQKNLIPGKTHSQLYHHSMRLCGQQSLCLFKGIHFDVNHLYLDNLKKTGKNFKRKGCLIINQKSKLSEHQKREQIIFLIKRYQLPSENIKKTTILRLNNSGQYEHILKRRLLLLKMLRRVHKLRVQKVSYLKYKKKSKKTKKNIRKEEVQIQKENCANIKKNSLSEIIKKYKLSPRISQYQFQENKKVLPLIIQHQKNIKVNQVKLEKIQFKNEQSKRSRTEEQETKKRRTIEENFAIQKKEYLHNLLQKDNLKMVIIDKTDDFAYL
;
A
#
# COMPACT_ATOMS: atom_id res chain seq x y z
N MET A 1 -2.73 -6.86 -90.08
CA MET A 1 -2.49 -7.25 -88.68
C MET A 1 -3.77 -7.89 -88.16
N ILE A 2 -3.81 -9.21 -88.12
CA ILE A 2 -4.92 -9.97 -87.56
C ILE A 2 -4.52 -10.22 -86.10
N PHE A 3 -5.13 -9.50 -85.15
CA PHE A 3 -4.99 -9.85 -83.75
C PHE A 3 -5.67 -11.20 -83.54
N ASN A 4 -4.96 -12.14 -82.91
CA ASN A 4 -5.52 -13.45 -82.61
C ASN A 4 -6.62 -13.27 -81.55
N GLN A 5 -7.71 -14.03 -81.68
CA GLN A 5 -8.85 -13.99 -80.78
C GLN A 5 -8.44 -14.14 -79.29
N THR A 6 -7.34 -14.85 -79.03
CA THR A 6 -6.73 -15.02 -77.71
C THR A 6 -6.28 -13.72 -77.06
N ASP A 7 -5.76 -12.77 -77.84
CA ASP A 7 -5.29 -11.48 -77.31
C ASP A 7 -6.46 -10.59 -76.86
N ILE A 8 -7.65 -10.78 -77.45
CA ILE A 8 -8.86 -10.03 -77.09
C ILE A 8 -9.45 -10.56 -75.78
N ASP A 9 -9.39 -11.87 -75.55
CA ASP A 9 -9.92 -12.49 -74.33
C ASP A 9 -9.02 -12.22 -73.11
N ASP A 10 -7.69 -12.19 -73.28
CA ASP A 10 -6.77 -11.79 -72.21
C ASP A 10 -6.98 -10.33 -71.77
N ILE A 11 -7.26 -9.43 -72.72
CA ILE A 11 -7.58 -8.02 -72.42
C ILE A 11 -8.92 -7.88 -71.67
N LYS A 12 -9.92 -8.70 -71.99
CA LYS A 12 -11.20 -8.71 -71.26
C LYS A 12 -11.01 -9.20 -69.83
N THR A 13 -10.30 -10.30 -69.66
CA THR A 13 -10.03 -10.91 -68.34
C THR A 13 -9.24 -9.95 -67.44
N SER A 14 -8.25 -9.26 -68.00
CA SER A 14 -7.49 -8.22 -67.27
C SER A 14 -8.36 -7.04 -66.85
N ARG A 15 -9.28 -6.57 -67.72
CA ARG A 15 -10.21 -5.48 -67.38
C ARG A 15 -11.26 -5.87 -66.34
N GLU A 16 -11.67 -7.13 -66.31
CA GLU A 16 -12.58 -7.65 -65.28
C GLU A 16 -11.87 -7.75 -63.91
N ALA A 17 -10.62 -8.23 -63.88
CA ALA A 17 -9.80 -8.24 -62.66
C ALA A 17 -9.52 -6.83 -62.13
N GLU A 18 -9.25 -5.85 -63.01
CA GLU A 18 -9.07 -4.45 -62.60
C GLU A 18 -10.36 -3.84 -62.02
N LYS A 19 -11.54 -4.23 -62.53
CA LYS A 19 -12.82 -3.80 -61.96
C LYS A 19 -13.08 -4.40 -60.59
N GLU A 20 -12.88 -5.71 -60.43
CA GLU A 20 -13.04 -6.38 -59.13
C GLU A 20 -12.09 -5.80 -58.08
N GLN A 21 -10.83 -5.54 -58.44
CA GLN A 21 -9.87 -4.93 -57.54
C GLN A 21 -10.23 -3.49 -57.18
N LYS A 22 -10.89 -2.75 -58.08
CA LYS A 22 -11.37 -1.39 -57.80
C LYS A 22 -12.57 -1.40 -56.85
N ASP A 23 -13.49 -2.33 -57.03
CA ASP A 23 -14.67 -2.50 -56.17
C ASP A 23 -14.29 -2.99 -54.75
N GLU A 24 -13.27 -3.86 -54.63
CA GLU A 24 -12.73 -4.25 -53.31
C GLU A 24 -12.08 -3.06 -52.58
N ASN A 25 -11.31 -2.24 -53.28
CA ASN A 25 -10.67 -1.05 -52.71
C ASN A 25 -11.69 0.02 -52.27
N GLU A 26 -12.82 0.17 -52.99
CA GLU A 26 -13.90 1.07 -52.58
C GLU A 26 -14.63 0.57 -51.33
N LYS A 27 -14.92 -0.74 -51.25
CA LYS A 27 -15.49 -1.35 -50.03
C LYS A 27 -14.57 -1.23 -48.83
N GLU A 28 -13.26 -1.42 -49.02
CA GLU A 28 -12.31 -1.30 -47.93
C GLU A 28 -12.29 0.15 -47.40
N LYS A 29 -12.28 1.15 -48.29
CA LYS A 29 -12.37 2.57 -47.93
C LYS A 29 -13.61 2.91 -47.12
N GLU A 30 -14.81 2.49 -47.56
CA GLU A 30 -16.06 2.74 -46.85
C GLU A 30 -16.03 2.16 -45.43
N THR A 31 -15.51 0.93 -45.25
CA THR A 31 -15.41 0.32 -43.92
C THR A 31 -14.41 1.02 -43.00
N THR A 32 -13.38 1.67 -43.54
CA THR A 32 -12.45 2.49 -42.75
C THR A 32 -13.10 3.79 -42.27
N GLU A 33 -13.82 4.49 -43.14
CA GLU A 33 -14.49 5.75 -42.78
C GLU A 33 -15.59 5.54 -41.73
N GLU A 34 -16.35 4.45 -41.81
CA GLU A 34 -17.34 4.12 -40.78
C GLU A 34 -16.70 3.87 -39.41
N LYS A 35 -15.57 3.14 -39.37
CA LYS A 35 -14.83 2.88 -38.12
C LYS A 35 -14.26 4.17 -37.52
N GLU A 36 -13.73 5.07 -38.33
CA GLU A 36 -13.23 6.37 -37.87
C GLU A 36 -14.35 7.25 -37.29
N ASN A 37 -15.50 7.28 -37.94
CA ASN A 37 -16.68 7.98 -37.47
C ASN A 37 -17.22 7.40 -36.14
N GLU A 38 -17.18 6.09 -35.97
CA GLU A 38 -17.58 5.44 -34.71
C GLU A 38 -16.61 5.78 -33.56
N ILE A 39 -15.30 5.79 -33.83
CA ILE A 39 -14.27 6.19 -32.87
C ILE A 39 -14.45 7.66 -32.46
N LEU A 40 -14.76 8.54 -33.42
CA LEU A 40 -15.00 9.95 -33.15
C LEU A 40 -16.24 10.17 -32.27
N LYS A 41 -17.33 9.44 -32.54
CA LYS A 41 -18.54 9.44 -31.67
C LYS A 41 -18.22 8.98 -30.25
N LYS A 42 -17.41 7.92 -30.08
CA LYS A 42 -16.98 7.43 -28.75
C LYS A 42 -16.12 8.45 -28.02
N LYS A 43 -15.21 9.14 -28.70
CA LYS A 43 -14.38 10.22 -28.13
C LYS A 43 -15.23 11.41 -27.67
N LYS A 44 -16.20 11.86 -28.49
CA LYS A 44 -17.12 12.95 -28.12
C LYS A 44 -17.95 12.61 -26.88
N LYS A 45 -18.50 11.39 -26.78
CA LYS A 45 -19.25 10.95 -25.58
C LYS A 45 -18.38 10.96 -24.32
N LYS A 46 -17.14 10.46 -24.39
CA LYS A 46 -16.21 10.49 -23.25
C LYS A 46 -15.89 11.92 -22.82
N PHE A 47 -15.67 12.83 -23.77
CA PHE A 47 -15.37 14.23 -23.48
C PHE A 47 -16.53 14.91 -22.73
N VAL A 48 -17.78 14.70 -23.18
CA VAL A 48 -18.97 15.25 -22.51
C VAL A 48 -19.07 14.77 -21.06
N ILE A 49 -18.87 13.47 -20.80
CA ILE A 49 -18.93 12.92 -19.43
C ILE A 49 -17.86 13.56 -18.53
N VAL A 50 -16.62 13.66 -19.01
CA VAL A 50 -15.52 14.26 -18.25
C VAL A 50 -15.81 15.74 -17.95
N PHE A 51 -16.37 16.47 -18.92
CA PHE A 51 -16.73 17.87 -18.75
C PHE A 51 -17.83 18.07 -17.69
N TYR A 52 -18.89 17.26 -17.70
CA TYR A 52 -19.94 17.32 -16.68
C TYR A 52 -19.44 16.97 -15.27
N CYS A 53 -18.56 15.98 -15.13
CA CYS A 53 -17.93 15.67 -13.84
C CYS A 53 -17.08 16.83 -13.32
N TRP A 54 -16.34 17.53 -14.20
CA TRP A 54 -15.53 18.68 -13.81
C TRP A 54 -16.37 19.89 -13.40
N MET A 55 -17.46 20.17 -14.13
CA MET A 55 -18.39 21.26 -13.81
C MET A 55 -19.11 21.04 -12.48
N THR A 56 -19.62 19.83 -12.23
CA THR A 56 -20.29 19.50 -10.97
C THR A 56 -19.36 19.61 -9.77
N TYR A 57 -18.12 19.16 -9.89
CA TYR A 57 -17.12 19.29 -8.84
C TYR A 57 -16.80 20.77 -8.54
N SER A 58 -16.71 21.60 -9.58
CA SER A 58 -16.43 23.03 -9.44
C SER A 58 -17.57 23.79 -8.76
N VAL A 59 -18.83 23.46 -9.07
CA VAL A 59 -20.01 24.05 -8.40
C VAL A 59 -20.07 23.67 -6.93
N ILE A 60 -19.88 22.38 -6.59
CA ILE A 60 -19.84 21.92 -5.20
C ILE A 60 -18.73 22.63 -4.42
N PHE A 61 -17.55 22.78 -5.02
CA PHE A 61 -16.43 23.48 -4.40
C PHE A 61 -16.75 24.96 -4.12
N LEU A 62 -17.41 25.66 -5.05
CA LEU A 62 -17.84 27.04 -4.85
C LEU A 62 -18.92 27.18 -3.77
N ILE A 63 -19.87 26.24 -3.68
CA ILE A 63 -20.87 26.21 -2.60
C ILE A 63 -20.19 26.07 -1.23
N VAL A 64 -19.22 25.15 -1.11
CA VAL A 64 -18.45 24.98 0.13
C VAL A 64 -17.69 26.25 0.50
N ILE A 65 -17.01 26.89 -0.44
CA ILE A 65 -16.30 28.16 -0.19
C ILE A 65 -17.26 29.28 0.22
N PHE A 66 -18.41 29.39 -0.45
CA PHE A 66 -19.43 30.38 -0.14
C PHE A 66 -20.01 30.16 1.26
N GLU A 67 -20.29 28.91 1.64
CA GLU A 67 -20.77 28.58 2.98
C GLU A 67 -19.71 28.82 4.06
N MET A 68 -18.42 28.57 3.75
CA MET A 68 -17.30 28.91 4.63
C MET A 68 -17.11 30.43 4.79
N ARG A 69 -17.40 31.23 3.75
CA ARG A 69 -17.31 32.70 3.80
C ARG A 69 -18.52 33.36 4.47
N ASN A 70 -19.73 32.85 4.24
CA ASN A 70 -20.96 33.43 4.77
C ASN A 70 -21.30 33.01 6.19
N LYS A 71 -20.62 31.98 6.73
CA LYS A 71 -20.51 31.82 8.18
C LYS A 71 -19.65 32.97 8.72
N LYS A 72 -20.26 34.15 8.85
CA LYS A 72 -19.83 35.17 9.81
C LYS A 72 -19.69 34.41 11.12
N TRP A 73 -18.45 34.27 11.57
CA TRP A 73 -18.06 33.67 12.84
C TRP A 73 -18.60 34.56 13.97
N THR A 74 -19.92 34.61 14.09
CA THR A 74 -20.59 35.29 15.18
C THR A 74 -20.24 34.49 16.43
N ALA A 75 -19.88 35.21 17.48
CA ALA A 75 -19.39 34.72 18.76
C ALA A 75 -20.39 33.81 19.53
N LYS A 76 -21.44 33.31 18.87
CA LYS A 76 -22.41 32.34 19.38
C LYS A 76 -21.88 30.90 19.44
N TYR A 77 -20.70 30.63 18.86
CA TYR A 77 -19.96 29.37 19.05
C TYR A 77 -19.08 29.31 20.31
N VAL A 78 -19.13 30.31 21.18
CA VAL A 78 -18.49 30.17 22.52
C VAL A 78 -19.12 28.99 23.29
N SER A 79 -20.33 28.55 22.91
CA SER A 79 -20.97 27.34 23.43
C SER A 79 -20.34 26.02 22.96
N SER A 80 -19.67 25.96 21.79
CA SER A 80 -18.89 24.78 21.38
C SER A 80 -17.47 24.78 21.98
N LEU A 81 -17.15 25.80 22.78
CA LEU A 81 -15.92 25.85 23.55
C LEU A 81 -16.19 25.65 25.05
N TYR A 82 -17.46 25.74 25.46
CA TYR A 82 -18.04 25.08 26.63
C TYR A 82 -18.05 23.54 26.50
N ASN A 83 -17.20 22.97 25.65
CA ASN A 83 -17.10 21.56 25.34
C ASN A 83 -16.62 20.73 26.55
N GLU A 84 -17.50 20.55 27.53
CA GLU A 84 -17.76 19.25 28.14
C GLU A 84 -18.06 18.17 27.08
N SER A 85 -18.35 18.57 25.83
CA SER A 85 -18.06 17.79 24.62
C SER A 85 -16.54 17.53 24.55
N SER A 86 -16.10 16.59 25.38
CA SER A 86 -15.04 15.63 25.11
C SER A 86 -14.14 16.05 23.96
N SER A 87 -13.05 16.79 24.22
CA SER A 87 -11.96 16.81 23.25
C SER A 87 -11.74 15.35 22.84
N PRO A 88 -11.85 14.98 21.56
CA PRO A 88 -12.19 13.62 21.15
C PRO A 88 -11.45 12.58 21.99
N GLY A 89 -12.22 11.82 22.78
CA GLY A 89 -11.69 10.90 23.79
C GLY A 89 -11.39 11.50 25.17
N TRP A 90 -12.21 12.40 25.71
CA TRP A 90 -12.21 12.82 27.12
C TRP A 90 -13.64 12.76 27.67
N SER A 91 -13.95 11.92 28.65
CA SER A 91 -15.30 11.95 29.23
C SER A 91 -15.49 13.14 30.19
N ILE A 92 -16.75 13.45 30.49
CA ILE A 92 -17.11 14.48 31.48
C ILE A 92 -16.57 14.07 32.86
N GLU A 93 -16.65 12.78 33.20
CA GLU A 93 -16.13 12.21 34.43
C GLU A 93 -14.61 12.31 34.50
N GLU A 94 -13.88 11.95 33.42
CA GLU A 94 -12.43 12.12 33.33
C GLU A 94 -12.01 13.59 33.53
N THR A 95 -12.80 14.51 32.99
CA THR A 95 -12.58 15.95 33.14
C THR A 95 -12.81 16.41 34.57
N LYS A 96 -13.87 15.94 35.24
CA LYS A 96 -14.11 16.18 36.67
C LYS A 96 -12.96 15.64 37.51
N VAL A 97 -12.53 14.41 37.28
CA VAL A 97 -11.40 13.78 37.99
C VAL A 97 -10.09 14.55 37.78
N LEU A 98 -9.81 15.05 36.57
CA LEU A 98 -8.63 15.88 36.33
C LEU A 98 -8.65 17.18 37.16
N ARG A 99 -9.81 17.84 37.27
CA ARG A 99 -9.96 19.04 38.11
C ARG A 99 -9.67 18.73 39.58
N GLU A 100 -10.23 17.64 40.11
CA GLU A 100 -9.94 17.20 41.49
C GLU A 100 -8.47 16.83 41.68
N CYS A 101 -7.85 16.19 40.69
CA CYS A 101 -6.42 15.85 40.75
C CYS A 101 -5.53 17.10 40.80
N ILE A 102 -5.85 18.15 40.04
CA ILE A 102 -5.10 19.42 40.08
C ILE A 102 -5.26 20.10 41.44
N ARG A 103 -6.47 20.09 42.03
CA ARG A 103 -6.69 20.61 43.39
C ARG A 103 -5.91 19.81 44.45
N ARG A 104 -5.91 18.47 44.35
CA ARG A 104 -5.29 17.60 45.35
C ARG A 104 -3.78 17.50 45.24
N TYR A 105 -3.22 17.39 44.04
CA TYR A 105 -1.80 17.14 43.82
C TYR A 105 -1.03 18.36 43.32
N GLY A 106 -1.72 19.43 42.92
CA GLY A 106 -1.10 20.58 42.28
C GLY A 106 -0.89 20.35 40.79
N TYR A 107 -0.84 21.44 40.04
CA TYR A 107 -0.61 21.40 38.60
C TYR A 107 0.80 20.90 38.26
N SER A 108 0.94 20.17 37.16
CA SER A 108 2.19 19.52 36.70
C SER A 108 2.62 18.23 37.39
N ASN A 109 1.91 17.77 38.43
CA ASN A 109 2.22 16.49 39.12
C ASN A 109 1.53 15.30 38.43
N TRP A 110 1.77 15.16 37.12
CA TRP A 110 1.13 14.17 36.26
C TRP A 110 1.52 12.73 36.59
N ASP A 111 2.76 12.51 37.02
CA ASP A 111 3.25 11.19 37.42
C ASP A 111 2.39 10.58 38.53
N LYS A 112 2.00 11.38 39.54
CA LYS A 112 1.14 10.93 40.63
C LYS A 112 -0.25 10.52 40.15
N ILE A 113 -0.80 11.22 39.15
CA ILE A 113 -2.12 10.91 38.56
C ILE A 113 -2.05 9.59 37.79
N ILE A 114 -1.00 9.40 37.00
CA ILE A 114 -0.81 8.20 36.17
C ILE A 114 -0.45 6.98 37.03
N GLN A 115 0.48 7.10 37.99
CA GLN A 115 0.87 6.01 38.89
C GLN A 115 -0.30 5.49 39.71
N LYS A 116 -1.19 6.39 40.16
CA LYS A 116 -2.42 6.02 40.88
C LYS A 116 -3.57 5.59 39.96
N ASN A 117 -3.34 5.57 38.65
CA ASN A 117 -4.31 5.20 37.62
C ASN A 117 -5.67 5.92 37.77
N LEU A 118 -5.65 7.21 38.10
CA LEU A 118 -6.87 7.99 38.34
C LEU A 118 -7.62 8.35 37.05
N ILE A 119 -6.88 8.50 35.96
CA ILE A 119 -7.42 8.75 34.61
C ILE A 119 -6.71 7.80 33.63
N PRO A 120 -7.17 6.55 33.54
CA PRO A 120 -6.45 5.51 32.81
C PRO A 120 -6.23 5.86 31.34
N GLY A 121 -5.16 5.31 30.77
CA GLY A 121 -4.88 5.43 29.34
C GLY A 121 -4.49 6.84 28.86
N LYS A 122 -4.58 7.89 29.70
CA LYS A 122 -4.12 9.24 29.36
C LYS A 122 -2.61 9.38 29.53
N THR A 123 -1.98 10.08 28.59
CA THR A 123 -0.55 10.42 28.64
C THR A 123 -0.32 11.78 29.30
N HIS A 124 0.91 12.06 29.74
CA HIS A 124 1.31 13.39 30.26
C HIS A 124 0.91 14.53 29.32
N SER A 125 1.17 14.37 28.02
CA SER A 125 0.82 15.37 27.02
C SER A 125 -0.70 15.58 26.95
N GLN A 126 -1.50 14.52 27.02
CA GLN A 126 -2.96 14.65 27.03
C GLN A 126 -3.46 15.38 28.28
N LEU A 127 -2.96 15.03 29.48
CA LEU A 127 -3.30 15.72 30.73
C LEU A 127 -2.95 17.22 30.65
N TYR A 128 -1.74 17.53 30.18
CA TYR A 128 -1.28 18.90 29.97
C TYR A 128 -2.17 19.66 28.98
N HIS A 129 -2.41 19.14 27.78
CA HIS A 129 -3.23 19.80 26.77
C HIS A 129 -4.67 20.02 27.22
N HIS A 130 -5.26 19.05 27.92
CA HIS A 130 -6.62 19.19 28.44
C HIS A 130 -6.67 20.24 29.54
N SER A 131 -5.71 20.25 30.47
CA SER A 131 -5.64 21.26 31.53
C SER A 131 -5.49 22.69 30.99
N MET A 132 -4.74 22.92 29.90
CA MET A 132 -4.68 24.23 29.22
C MET A 132 -6.05 24.70 28.74
N ARG A 133 -6.84 23.79 28.17
CA ARG A 133 -8.21 24.06 27.72
C ARG A 133 -9.13 24.36 28.89
N LEU A 134 -9.08 23.55 29.94
CA LEU A 134 -9.88 23.76 31.15
C LEU A 134 -9.57 25.10 31.81
N CYS A 135 -8.30 25.52 31.85
CA CYS A 135 -7.91 26.80 32.41
C CYS A 135 -8.16 27.99 31.46
N GLY A 136 -8.40 27.77 30.16
CA GLY A 136 -8.56 28.85 29.18
C GLY A 136 -7.27 29.59 28.81
N GLN A 137 -6.09 29.00 29.02
CA GLN A 137 -4.80 29.61 28.67
C GLN A 137 -3.78 28.59 28.12
N GLN A 138 -2.97 29.02 27.16
CA GLN A 138 -2.02 28.17 26.44
C GLN A 138 -0.73 27.88 27.23
N SER A 139 -0.42 28.66 28.25
CA SER A 139 0.76 28.40 29.08
C SER A 139 0.35 28.37 30.55
N LEU A 140 0.75 27.30 31.21
CA LEU A 140 0.51 27.06 32.63
C LEU A 140 1.82 26.76 33.38
N CYS A 141 2.97 27.08 32.79
CA CYS A 141 4.27 26.75 33.39
C CYS A 141 4.49 27.39 34.77
N LEU A 142 3.96 28.60 34.98
CA LEU A 142 4.03 29.32 36.26
C LEU A 142 3.12 28.73 37.34
N PHE A 143 2.18 27.86 36.97
CA PHE A 143 1.28 27.19 37.91
C PHE A 143 1.87 25.88 38.46
N LYS A 144 3.09 25.48 38.06
CA LYS A 144 3.74 24.23 38.50
C LYS A 144 3.75 24.15 40.04
N GLY A 145 3.13 23.10 40.57
CA GLY A 145 3.03 22.83 42.01
C GLY A 145 1.92 23.60 42.75
N ILE A 146 1.25 24.56 42.10
CA ILE A 146 0.15 25.31 42.73
C ILE A 146 -1.11 24.44 42.75
N HIS A 147 -1.78 24.40 43.89
CA HIS A 147 -3.08 23.73 44.05
C HIS A 147 -4.18 24.78 43.91
N PHE A 148 -4.95 24.74 42.83
CA PHE A 148 -5.97 25.76 42.56
C PHE A 148 -7.24 25.15 41.99
N ASP A 149 -8.36 25.88 42.12
CA ASP A 149 -9.58 25.52 41.43
C ASP A 149 -9.54 25.96 39.95
N VAL A 150 -9.58 24.98 39.06
CA VAL A 150 -9.50 25.17 37.61
C VAL A 150 -10.65 26.05 37.09
N ASN A 151 -11.85 25.88 37.64
CA ASN A 151 -13.02 26.66 37.21
C ASN A 151 -12.86 28.14 37.58
N HIS A 152 -12.35 28.43 38.78
CA HIS A 152 -12.06 29.80 39.20
C HIS A 152 -11.06 30.49 38.27
N LEU A 153 -9.94 29.83 37.94
CA LEU A 153 -8.95 30.35 36.99
C LEU A 153 -9.54 30.55 35.58
N TYR A 154 -10.40 29.63 35.13
CA TYR A 154 -11.09 29.75 33.86
C TYR A 154 -11.98 31.00 33.79
N LEU A 155 -12.81 31.22 34.82
CA LEU A 155 -13.68 32.40 34.89
C LEU A 155 -12.89 33.70 34.91
N ASP A 156 -11.77 33.73 35.63
CA ASP A 156 -10.84 34.86 35.62
C ASP A 156 -10.22 35.08 34.23
N ASN A 157 -9.88 34.01 33.53
CA ASN A 157 -9.40 34.09 32.16
C ASN A 157 -10.50 34.47 31.16
N LEU A 158 -11.76 34.14 31.42
CA LEU A 158 -12.89 34.53 30.57
C LEU A 158 -13.11 36.04 30.62
N LYS A 159 -12.98 36.65 31.80
CA LYS A 159 -13.08 38.11 32.02
C LYS A 159 -11.96 38.90 31.34
N LYS A 160 -10.83 38.26 30.99
CA LYS A 160 -9.73 38.91 30.26
C LYS A 160 -10.12 39.13 28.79
N THR A 161 -10.58 40.34 28.52
CA THR A 161 -10.92 40.86 27.19
C THR A 161 -10.12 42.14 26.91
N GLY A 162 -10.01 42.54 25.64
CA GLY A 162 -9.37 43.80 25.23
C GLY A 162 -8.04 43.64 24.49
N LYS A 163 -7.43 44.77 24.07
CA LYS A 163 -6.25 44.82 23.19
C LYS A 163 -5.00 44.13 23.76
N ASN A 164 -4.92 44.00 25.09
CA ASN A 164 -3.78 43.41 25.80
C ASN A 164 -3.81 41.88 25.87
N PHE A 165 -4.92 41.23 25.47
CA PHE A 165 -5.09 39.79 25.56
C PHE A 165 -5.41 39.18 24.19
N LYS A 166 -4.39 38.61 23.53
CA LYS A 166 -4.59 37.81 22.32
C LYS A 166 -5.02 36.38 22.66
N ARG A 167 -5.91 35.83 21.83
CA ARG A 167 -6.39 34.43 21.91
C ARG A 167 -6.10 33.66 20.63
N LYS A 168 -5.76 32.37 20.75
CA LYS A 168 -5.66 31.41 19.64
C LYS A 168 -6.38 30.14 20.02
N GLY A 169 -7.36 29.72 19.21
CA GLY A 169 -8.26 28.63 19.58
C GLY A 169 -8.96 28.90 20.91
N CYS A 170 -9.34 30.16 21.15
CA CYS A 170 -9.97 30.66 22.37
C CYS A 170 -9.13 30.62 23.67
N LEU A 171 -7.90 30.09 23.62
CA LEU A 171 -6.96 30.13 24.73
C LEU A 171 -6.19 31.45 24.75
N ILE A 172 -5.98 32.03 25.93
CA ILE A 172 -5.08 33.18 26.10
C ILE A 172 -3.65 32.77 25.76
N ILE A 173 -3.00 33.53 24.88
CA ILE A 173 -1.61 33.32 24.48
C ILE A 173 -0.72 34.26 25.29
N ASN A 174 0.44 33.76 25.73
CA ASN A 174 1.45 34.65 26.30
C ASN A 174 2.13 35.46 25.18
N GLN A 175 1.92 36.78 25.17
CA GLN A 175 2.53 37.69 24.20
C GLN A 175 3.86 38.26 24.67
N LYS A 176 4.21 38.09 25.95
CA LYS A 176 5.41 38.69 26.52
C LYS A 176 6.66 37.91 26.09
N SER A 177 7.77 38.63 26.00
CA SER A 177 9.10 38.04 25.86
C SER A 177 9.40 37.09 27.04
N LYS A 178 10.46 36.30 26.89
CA LYS A 178 10.92 35.39 27.95
C LYS A 178 11.14 36.17 29.25
N LEU A 179 10.33 35.88 30.26
CA LEU A 179 10.45 36.51 31.58
C LEU A 179 11.82 36.20 32.21
N SER A 180 12.39 37.20 32.88
CA SER A 180 13.56 37.00 33.73
C SER A 180 13.21 36.09 34.91
N GLU A 181 14.22 35.51 35.55
CA GLU A 181 13.98 34.63 36.70
C GLU A 181 13.31 35.37 37.87
N HIS A 182 13.73 36.61 38.14
CA HIS A 182 13.10 37.47 39.16
C HIS A 182 11.61 37.68 38.87
N GLN A 183 11.28 38.09 37.64
CA GLN A 183 9.88 38.30 37.22
C GLN A 183 9.04 37.01 37.31
N LYS A 184 9.64 35.85 37.02
CA LYS A 184 8.95 34.56 37.21
C LYS A 184 8.64 34.31 38.68
N ARG A 185 9.60 34.56 39.58
CA ARG A 185 9.40 34.39 41.03
C ARG A 185 8.29 35.30 41.55
N GLU A 186 8.30 36.58 41.17
CA GLU A 186 7.23 37.53 41.53
C GLU A 186 5.86 37.10 41.02
N GLN A 187 5.78 36.65 39.76
CA GLN A 187 4.52 36.14 39.21
C GLN A 187 4.07 34.87 39.91
N ILE A 188 4.98 33.96 40.28
CA ILE A 188 4.64 32.75 41.04
C ILE A 188 4.09 33.15 42.42
N ILE A 189 4.73 34.07 43.14
CA ILE A 189 4.24 34.58 44.44
C ILE A 189 2.83 35.17 44.30
N PHE A 190 2.62 35.99 43.27
CA PHE A 190 1.30 36.56 42.97
C PHE A 190 0.25 35.48 42.70
N LEU A 191 0.59 34.46 41.90
CA LEU A 191 -0.31 33.34 41.58
C LEU A 191 -0.61 32.49 42.81
N ILE A 192 0.37 32.22 43.67
CA ILE A 192 0.16 31.53 44.94
C ILE A 192 -0.81 32.34 45.79
N LYS A 193 -0.55 33.64 46.01
CA LYS A 193 -1.43 34.50 46.81
C LYS A 193 -2.88 34.52 46.28
N ARG A 194 -3.06 34.48 44.96
CA ARG A 194 -4.40 34.61 44.33
C ARG A 194 -5.16 33.28 44.20
N TYR A 195 -4.47 32.18 43.89
CA TYR A 195 -5.12 30.94 43.46
C TYR A 195 -4.82 29.73 44.34
N GLN A 196 -3.80 29.79 45.21
CA GLN A 196 -3.46 28.67 46.08
C GLN A 196 -4.62 28.38 47.04
N LEU A 197 -5.11 27.15 47.00
CA LEU A 197 -6.12 26.68 47.93
C LEU A 197 -5.51 26.50 49.33
N PRO A 198 -6.27 26.81 50.40
CA PRO A 198 -5.89 26.47 51.76
C PRO A 198 -5.65 24.96 51.92
N SER A 199 -4.70 24.58 52.77
CA SER A 199 -4.32 23.18 53.02
C SER A 199 -5.50 22.30 53.41
N GLU A 200 -6.49 22.85 54.11
CA GLU A 200 -7.73 22.17 54.50
C GLU A 200 -8.56 21.75 53.28
N ASN A 201 -8.75 22.66 52.33
CA ASN A 201 -9.49 22.39 51.09
C ASN A 201 -8.76 21.34 50.23
N ILE A 202 -7.42 21.38 50.20
CA ILE A 202 -6.60 20.37 49.51
C ILE A 202 -6.78 18.98 50.14
N LYS A 203 -6.90 18.89 51.48
CA LYS A 203 -7.12 17.61 52.19
C LYS A 203 -8.55 17.09 52.00
N LYS A 204 -9.54 17.98 52.01
CA LYS A 204 -10.96 17.66 51.81
C LYS A 204 -11.28 17.18 50.40
N THR A 205 -10.43 17.49 49.42
CA THR A 205 -10.64 17.11 48.02
C THR A 205 -10.59 15.58 47.86
N THR A 206 -11.76 14.97 47.66
CA THR A 206 -11.92 13.55 47.36
C THR A 206 -11.86 13.33 45.85
N ILE A 207 -10.91 12.54 45.39
CA ILE A 207 -10.81 12.20 43.96
C ILE A 207 -11.64 10.95 43.71
N LEU A 208 -12.68 11.08 42.88
CA LEU A 208 -13.44 9.94 42.38
C LEU A 208 -12.52 9.04 41.55
N ARG A 209 -12.46 7.75 41.90
CA ARG A 209 -11.81 6.75 41.04
C ARG A 209 -12.79 6.36 39.95
N LEU A 210 -12.37 6.47 38.69
CA LEU A 210 -13.16 5.97 37.58
C LEU A 210 -13.13 4.44 37.64
N ASN A 211 -14.30 3.83 37.79
CA ASN A 211 -14.43 2.38 37.73
C ASN A 211 -14.27 1.95 36.26
N ASN A 212 -13.16 1.29 35.98
CA ASN A 212 -12.63 1.06 34.63
C ASN A 212 -13.41 0.05 33.78
N SER A 213 -14.54 -0.48 34.24
CA SER A 213 -15.06 -1.75 33.73
C SER A 213 -15.53 -1.70 32.27
N GLY A 214 -16.06 -0.58 31.77
CA GLY A 214 -16.60 -0.51 30.40
C GLY A 214 -15.77 0.30 29.39
N GLN A 215 -15.39 1.53 29.75
CA GLN A 215 -14.80 2.47 28.78
C GLN A 215 -13.33 2.18 28.45
N TYR A 216 -12.58 1.49 29.30
CA TYR A 216 -11.20 1.14 28.94
C TYR A 216 -11.09 -0.19 28.25
N GLU A 217 -12.09 -1.06 28.39
CA GLU A 217 -12.09 -2.37 27.77
C GLU A 217 -12.03 -2.26 26.24
N HIS A 218 -12.80 -1.34 25.63
CA HIS A 218 -12.76 -1.13 24.19
C HIS A 218 -11.42 -0.54 23.71
N ILE A 219 -10.81 0.38 24.48
CA ILE A 219 -9.49 0.95 24.17
C ILE A 219 -8.41 -0.13 24.26
N LEU A 220 -8.46 -0.96 25.30
CA LEU A 220 -7.56 -2.09 25.49
C LEU A 220 -7.74 -3.14 24.39
N LYS A 221 -8.98 -3.50 24.03
CA LYS A 221 -9.31 -4.38 22.90
C LYS A 221 -8.73 -3.82 21.60
N ARG A 222 -8.88 -2.51 21.34
CA ARG A 222 -8.33 -1.85 20.14
C ARG A 222 -6.80 -1.84 20.13
N ARG A 223 -6.15 -1.53 21.27
CA ARG A 223 -4.68 -1.59 21.40
C ARG A 223 -4.16 -3.02 21.22
N LEU A 224 -4.85 -4.01 21.80
CA LEU A 224 -4.51 -5.42 21.65
C LEU A 224 -4.64 -5.87 20.19
N LEU A 225 -5.71 -5.45 19.50
CA LEU A 225 -5.90 -5.71 18.08
C LEU A 225 -4.77 -5.08 17.25
N LEU A 226 -4.42 -3.82 17.53
CA LEU A 226 -3.32 -3.12 16.86
C LEU A 226 -1.97 -3.83 17.09
N LEU A 227 -1.71 -4.30 18.30
CA LEU A 227 -0.52 -5.11 18.61
C LEU A 227 -0.51 -6.44 17.84
N LYS A 228 -1.65 -7.13 17.73
CA LYS A 228 -1.79 -8.35 16.91
C LYS A 228 -1.49 -8.05 15.43
N MET A 229 -2.00 -6.94 14.89
CA MET A 229 -1.72 -6.51 13.52
C MET A 229 -0.23 -6.20 13.31
N LEU A 230 0.40 -5.45 14.22
CA LEU A 230 1.82 -5.12 14.15
C LEU A 230 2.70 -6.37 14.21
N ARG A 231 2.38 -7.34 15.08
CA ARG A 231 3.06 -8.65 15.13
C ARG A 231 2.93 -9.40 13.80
N ARG A 232 1.74 -9.38 13.16
CA ARG A 232 1.52 -9.99 11.85
C ARG A 232 2.35 -9.31 10.75
N VAL A 233 2.36 -7.97 10.72
CA VAL A 233 3.19 -7.19 9.78
C VAL A 233 4.67 -7.51 9.97
N HIS A 234 5.14 -7.59 11.22
CA HIS A 234 6.52 -7.97 11.52
C HIS A 234 6.84 -9.40 11.03
N LYS A 235 5.97 -10.38 11.29
CA LYS A 235 6.11 -11.76 10.79
C LYS A 235 6.22 -11.81 9.26
N LEU A 236 5.37 -11.07 8.56
CA LEU A 236 5.40 -10.97 7.10
C LEU A 236 6.70 -10.31 6.59
N ARG A 237 7.21 -9.29 7.28
CA ARG A 237 8.52 -8.67 6.95
C ARG A 237 9.66 -9.67 7.10
N VAL A 238 9.69 -10.43 8.19
CA VAL A 238 10.69 -11.48 8.43
C VAL A 238 10.61 -12.54 7.33
N GLN A 239 9.41 -13.02 6.99
CA GLN A 239 9.19 -13.98 5.91
C GLN A 239 9.65 -13.44 4.54
N LYS A 240 9.35 -12.17 4.24
CA LYS A 240 9.80 -11.51 2.99
C LYS A 240 11.32 -11.44 2.90
N VAL A 241 12.01 -11.10 4.00
CA VAL A 241 13.48 -11.08 4.05
C VAL A 241 14.04 -12.48 3.80
N SER A 242 13.49 -13.51 4.46
CA SER A 242 13.90 -14.91 4.25
C SER A 242 13.68 -15.37 2.80
N TYR A 243 12.53 -15.04 2.21
CA TYR A 243 12.24 -15.35 0.81
C TYR A 243 13.20 -14.65 -0.16
N LEU A 244 13.53 -13.38 0.08
CA LEU A 244 14.50 -12.65 -0.73
C LEU A 244 15.91 -13.27 -0.63
N LYS A 245 16.33 -13.74 0.56
CA LYS A 245 17.59 -14.48 0.74
C LYS A 245 17.57 -15.79 -0.06
N TYR A 246 16.49 -16.56 0.03
CA TYR A 246 16.31 -17.79 -0.76
C TYR A 246 16.36 -17.53 -2.26
N LYS A 247 15.64 -16.51 -2.76
CA LYS A 247 15.63 -16.14 -4.18
C LYS A 247 17.01 -15.72 -4.68
N LYS A 248 17.80 -15.00 -3.87
CA LYS A 248 19.21 -14.68 -4.19
C LYS A 248 20.07 -15.94 -4.28
N LYS A 249 19.92 -16.90 -3.34
CA LYS A 249 20.64 -18.18 -3.37
C LYS A 249 20.28 -18.99 -4.62
N SER A 250 19.00 -19.12 -4.95
CA SER A 250 18.51 -19.81 -6.15
C SER A 250 19.05 -19.18 -7.44
N LYS A 251 19.08 -17.85 -7.56
CA LYS A 251 19.68 -17.17 -8.71
C LYS A 251 21.18 -17.46 -8.84
N LYS A 252 21.91 -17.53 -7.72
CA LYS A 252 23.34 -17.89 -7.70
C LYS A 252 23.54 -19.34 -8.16
N THR A 253 22.73 -20.28 -7.67
CA THR A 253 22.75 -21.69 -8.11
C THR A 253 22.47 -21.82 -9.61
N LYS A 254 21.42 -21.18 -10.13
CA LYS A 254 21.12 -21.20 -11.58
C LYS A 254 22.25 -20.61 -12.43
N LYS A 255 22.94 -19.58 -11.94
CA LYS A 255 24.11 -18.99 -12.62
C LYS A 255 25.30 -19.96 -12.65
N ASN A 256 25.50 -20.73 -11.57
CA ASN A 256 26.56 -21.75 -11.52
C ASN A 256 26.27 -22.93 -12.44
N ILE A 257 25.04 -23.46 -12.43
CA ILE A 257 24.60 -24.54 -13.34
C ILE A 257 24.83 -24.14 -14.80
N ARG A 258 24.43 -22.93 -15.21
CA ARG A 258 24.67 -22.43 -16.57
C ARG A 258 26.15 -22.33 -16.93
N LYS A 259 27.03 -22.01 -15.97
CA LYS A 259 28.47 -21.97 -16.20
C LYS A 259 29.04 -23.37 -16.42
N GLU A 260 28.58 -24.34 -15.63
CA GLU A 260 28.96 -25.75 -15.78
C GLU A 260 28.44 -26.32 -17.11
N GLU A 261 27.20 -26.05 -17.50
CA GLU A 261 26.63 -26.45 -18.79
C GLU A 261 27.45 -25.90 -19.98
N VAL A 262 27.81 -24.62 -19.94
CA VAL A 262 28.66 -24.01 -20.99
C VAL A 262 30.05 -24.64 -21.02
N GLN A 263 30.62 -24.99 -19.86
CA GLN A 263 31.92 -25.65 -19.80
C GLN A 263 31.86 -27.07 -20.39
N ILE A 264 30.85 -27.86 -20.02
CA ILE A 264 30.61 -29.20 -20.57
C ILE A 264 30.40 -29.13 -22.08
N GLN A 265 29.65 -28.14 -22.58
CA GLN A 265 29.46 -27.94 -24.02
C GLN A 265 30.78 -27.64 -24.74
N LYS A 266 31.66 -26.81 -24.15
CA LYS A 266 32.99 -26.52 -24.71
C LYS A 266 33.85 -27.78 -24.77
N GLU A 267 33.88 -28.58 -23.71
CA GLU A 267 34.61 -29.84 -23.63
C GLU A 267 34.09 -30.87 -24.63
N ASN A 268 32.77 -31.01 -24.74
CA ASN A 268 32.14 -31.90 -25.72
C ASN A 268 32.45 -31.47 -27.16
N CYS A 269 32.38 -30.17 -27.46
CA CYS A 269 32.77 -29.63 -28.77
C CYS A 269 34.26 -29.90 -29.09
N ALA A 270 35.14 -29.80 -28.09
CA ALA A 270 36.56 -30.12 -28.25
C ALA A 270 36.78 -31.63 -28.50
N ASN A 271 36.07 -32.49 -27.77
CA ASN A 271 36.15 -33.95 -27.92
C ASN A 271 35.57 -34.43 -29.25
N ILE A 272 34.44 -33.88 -29.70
CA ILE A 272 33.87 -34.19 -31.03
C ILE A 272 34.85 -33.81 -32.14
N LYS A 273 35.52 -32.65 -32.05
CA LYS A 273 36.55 -32.25 -33.02
C LYS A 273 37.74 -33.21 -33.03
N LYS A 274 38.21 -33.67 -31.87
CA LYS A 274 39.31 -34.65 -31.77
C LYS A 274 38.92 -36.02 -32.35
N ASN A 275 37.73 -36.51 -31.99
CA ASN A 275 37.26 -37.82 -32.41
C ASN A 275 36.93 -37.85 -33.90
N SER A 276 36.24 -36.83 -34.44
CA SER A 276 35.94 -36.77 -35.88
C SER A 276 37.21 -36.68 -36.72
N LEU A 277 38.23 -35.94 -36.26
CA LEU A 277 39.52 -35.89 -36.93
C LEU A 277 40.20 -37.27 -36.92
N SER A 278 40.18 -37.97 -35.77
CA SER A 278 40.76 -39.30 -35.64
C SER A 278 40.04 -40.37 -36.48
N GLU A 279 38.72 -40.29 -36.59
CA GLU A 279 37.92 -41.20 -37.42
C GLU A 279 38.10 -40.92 -38.91
N ILE A 280 38.20 -39.65 -39.32
CA ILE A 280 38.55 -39.28 -40.69
C ILE A 280 39.95 -39.83 -41.04
N ILE A 281 40.94 -39.63 -40.17
CA ILE A 281 42.30 -40.15 -40.39
C ILE A 281 42.30 -41.68 -40.54
N LYS A 282 41.58 -42.40 -39.68
CA LYS A 282 41.46 -43.86 -39.74
C LYS A 282 40.72 -44.33 -40.99
N LYS A 283 39.57 -43.74 -41.31
CA LYS A 283 38.70 -44.17 -42.41
C LYS A 283 39.39 -44.05 -43.78
N TYR A 284 40.21 -43.02 -43.94
CA TYR A 284 40.93 -42.78 -45.20
C TYR A 284 42.36 -43.35 -45.21
N LYS A 285 42.74 -44.13 -44.17
CA LYS A 285 44.10 -44.68 -43.99
C LYS A 285 45.21 -43.65 -44.23
N LEU A 286 44.96 -42.41 -43.81
CA LEU A 286 45.92 -41.33 -44.02
C LEU A 286 47.11 -41.60 -43.11
N SER A 287 48.31 -41.76 -43.69
CA SER A 287 49.55 -41.89 -42.94
C SER A 287 49.69 -40.70 -41.98
N PRO A 288 50.08 -40.89 -40.71
CA PRO A 288 50.21 -39.81 -39.72
C PRO A 288 51.10 -38.64 -40.21
N ARG A 289 52.01 -38.90 -41.14
CA ARG A 289 52.91 -37.91 -41.75
C ARG A 289 52.27 -36.99 -42.81
N ILE A 290 51.02 -37.23 -43.24
CA ILE A 290 50.34 -36.41 -44.26
C ILE A 290 49.59 -35.21 -43.64
N SER A 291 49.61 -35.05 -42.32
CA SER A 291 48.67 -34.19 -41.60
C SER A 291 48.94 -32.69 -41.59
N GLN A 292 49.97 -32.17 -42.26
CA GLN A 292 50.20 -30.71 -42.31
C GLN A 292 50.29 -30.08 -43.70
N TYR A 293 50.54 -30.83 -44.79
CA TYR A 293 50.85 -30.19 -46.08
C TYR A 293 50.11 -30.69 -47.34
N GLN A 294 49.11 -31.57 -47.25
CA GLN A 294 48.35 -31.99 -48.45
C GLN A 294 46.83 -31.93 -48.33
N PHE A 295 46.32 -31.07 -47.42
CA PHE A 295 44.87 -30.80 -47.38
C PHE A 295 44.39 -29.85 -48.49
N GLN A 296 45.29 -29.27 -49.29
CA GLN A 296 44.94 -28.25 -50.29
C GLN A 296 44.51 -28.79 -51.67
N GLU A 297 44.78 -30.05 -52.03
CA GLU A 297 44.56 -30.48 -53.43
C GLU A 297 43.50 -31.56 -53.67
N ASN A 298 42.96 -32.20 -52.62
CA ASN A 298 41.90 -33.19 -52.83
C ASN A 298 40.50 -32.55 -52.89
N LYS A 299 40.24 -31.80 -53.98
CA LYS A 299 38.93 -31.23 -54.35
C LYS A 299 37.79 -32.25 -54.37
N LYS A 300 38.08 -33.55 -54.50
CA LYS A 300 37.08 -34.64 -54.51
C LYS A 300 36.56 -35.04 -53.13
N VAL A 301 37.30 -34.79 -52.05
CA VAL A 301 36.92 -35.22 -50.68
C VAL A 301 36.08 -34.16 -49.96
N LEU A 302 36.30 -32.88 -50.27
CA LEU A 302 35.60 -31.75 -49.65
C LEU A 302 34.06 -31.81 -49.82
N PRO A 303 33.49 -32.18 -50.98
CA PRO A 303 32.04 -32.29 -51.15
C PRO A 303 31.42 -33.37 -50.26
N LEU A 304 32.11 -34.51 -50.08
CA LEU A 304 31.66 -35.60 -49.21
C LEU A 304 31.67 -35.21 -47.74
N ILE A 305 32.69 -34.45 -47.29
CA ILE A 305 32.74 -33.89 -45.93
C ILE A 305 31.61 -32.88 -45.73
N ILE A 306 31.36 -32.00 -46.70
CA ILE A 306 30.27 -31.01 -46.64
C ILE A 306 28.91 -31.71 -46.59
N GLN A 307 28.71 -32.77 -47.39
CA GLN A 307 27.46 -33.53 -47.40
C GLN A 307 27.25 -34.29 -46.08
N HIS A 308 28.30 -34.87 -45.51
CA HIS A 308 28.23 -35.51 -44.20
C HIS A 308 27.94 -34.50 -43.07
N GLN A 309 28.56 -33.32 -43.10
CA GLN A 309 28.27 -32.23 -42.15
C GLN A 309 26.83 -31.70 -42.30
N LYS A 310 26.30 -31.62 -43.52
CA LYS A 310 24.89 -31.27 -43.76
C LYS A 310 23.95 -32.30 -43.13
N ASN A 311 24.23 -33.59 -43.30
CA ASN A 311 23.42 -34.66 -42.70
C ASN A 311 23.49 -34.64 -41.15
N ILE A 312 24.67 -34.37 -40.57
CA ILE A 312 24.81 -34.20 -39.11
C ILE A 312 23.99 -33.00 -38.62
N LYS A 313 24.04 -31.86 -39.31
CA LYS A 313 23.23 -30.67 -38.95
C LYS A 313 21.73 -30.94 -39.03
N VAL A 314 21.27 -31.66 -40.06
CA VAL A 314 19.85 -32.02 -40.18
C VAL A 314 19.40 -32.93 -39.03
N ASN A 315 20.25 -33.87 -38.61
CA ASN A 315 19.95 -34.75 -37.47
C ASN A 315 20.01 -34.01 -36.12
N GLN A 316 20.94 -33.06 -35.94
CA GLN A 316 20.97 -32.20 -34.76
C GLN A 316 19.70 -31.35 -34.63
N VAL A 317 19.25 -30.71 -35.72
CA VAL A 317 18.00 -29.92 -35.71
C VAL A 317 16.78 -30.79 -35.40
N LYS A 318 16.74 -32.05 -35.87
CA LYS A 318 15.67 -33.00 -35.50
C LYS A 318 15.71 -33.34 -34.00
N LEU A 319 16.89 -33.59 -33.44
CA LEU A 319 17.05 -33.87 -32.01
C LEU A 319 16.67 -32.66 -31.13
N GLU A 320 17.06 -31.45 -31.51
CA GLU A 320 16.70 -30.21 -30.81
C GLU A 320 15.18 -29.98 -30.82
N LYS A 321 14.51 -30.24 -31.95
CA LYS A 321 13.03 -30.17 -32.02
C LYS A 321 12.35 -31.17 -31.10
N ILE A 322 12.90 -32.38 -30.96
CA ILE A 322 12.37 -33.42 -30.06
C ILE A 322 12.59 -33.01 -28.60
N GLN A 323 13.79 -32.52 -28.26
CA GLN A 323 14.10 -32.03 -26.91
C GLN A 323 13.21 -30.86 -26.51
N PHE A 324 13.00 -29.90 -27.41
CA PHE A 324 12.13 -28.75 -27.17
C PHE A 324 10.67 -29.17 -26.93
N LYS A 325 10.13 -30.11 -27.72
CA LYS A 325 8.79 -30.67 -27.48
C LYS A 325 8.68 -31.38 -26.13
N ASN A 326 9.71 -32.14 -25.74
CA ASN A 326 9.74 -32.83 -24.46
C ASN A 326 9.82 -31.84 -23.28
N GLU A 327 10.56 -30.73 -23.40
CA GLU A 327 10.59 -29.69 -22.38
C GLU A 327 9.27 -28.93 -22.24
N GLN A 328 8.59 -28.62 -23.35
CA GLN A 328 7.27 -28.00 -23.30
C GLN A 328 6.24 -28.91 -22.61
N SER A 329 6.26 -30.21 -22.90
CA SER A 329 5.41 -31.21 -22.23
C SER A 329 5.70 -31.35 -20.73
N LYS A 330 6.97 -31.24 -20.31
CA LYS A 330 7.33 -31.23 -18.89
C LYS A 330 6.85 -29.96 -18.18
N ARG A 331 6.90 -28.79 -18.84
CA ARG A 331 6.43 -27.51 -18.29
C ARG A 331 4.92 -27.48 -18.11
N SER A 332 4.15 -27.95 -19.09
CA SER A 332 2.69 -28.01 -18.97
C SER A 332 2.24 -28.92 -17.83
N ARG A 333 2.89 -30.08 -17.65
CA ARG A 333 2.61 -30.99 -16.52
C ARG A 333 2.94 -30.37 -15.15
N THR A 334 3.99 -29.55 -15.06
CA THR A 334 4.35 -28.89 -13.80
C THR A 334 3.40 -27.74 -13.46
N GLU A 335 2.98 -26.95 -14.46
CA GLU A 335 1.98 -25.88 -14.26
C GLU A 335 0.61 -26.45 -13.85
N GLU A 336 0.19 -27.58 -14.43
CA GLU A 336 -1.04 -28.27 -14.03
C GLU A 336 -0.98 -28.80 -12.58
N GLN A 337 0.17 -29.34 -12.16
CA GLN A 337 0.37 -29.79 -10.78
C GLN A 337 0.40 -28.63 -9.78
N GLU A 338 1.01 -27.49 -10.14
CA GLU A 338 1.03 -26.30 -9.29
C GLU A 338 -0.36 -25.66 -9.16
N THR A 339 -1.13 -25.62 -10.24
CA THR A 339 -2.50 -25.09 -10.21
C THR A 339 -3.43 -25.97 -9.39
N LYS A 340 -3.33 -27.31 -9.49
CA LYS A 340 -4.05 -28.25 -8.59
C LYS A 340 -3.69 -28.01 -7.13
N LYS A 341 -2.39 -27.89 -6.79
CA LYS A 341 -1.95 -27.59 -5.42
C LYS A 341 -2.50 -26.25 -4.89
N ARG A 342 -2.57 -25.21 -5.74
CA ARG A 342 -3.15 -23.91 -5.34
C ARG A 342 -4.64 -24.02 -5.03
N ARG A 343 -5.41 -24.72 -5.86
CA ARG A 343 -6.85 -24.96 -5.61
C ARG A 343 -7.07 -25.69 -4.29
N THR A 344 -6.30 -26.74 -4.00
CA THR A 344 -6.41 -27.46 -2.73
C THR A 344 -6.07 -26.59 -1.52
N ILE A 345 -5.10 -25.68 -1.64
CA ILE A 345 -4.76 -24.73 -0.57
C ILE A 345 -5.89 -23.70 -0.36
N GLU A 346 -6.48 -23.19 -1.43
CA GLU A 346 -7.60 -22.24 -1.37
C GLU A 346 -8.86 -22.88 -0.76
N GLU A 347 -9.17 -24.12 -1.14
CA GLU A 347 -10.27 -24.91 -0.56
C GLU A 347 -10.07 -25.14 0.94
N ASN A 348 -8.87 -25.59 1.35
CA ASN A 348 -8.56 -25.78 2.77
C ASN A 348 -8.65 -24.47 3.57
N PHE A 349 -8.24 -23.34 2.98
CA PHE A 349 -8.34 -22.05 3.62
C PHE A 349 -9.80 -21.58 3.77
N ALA A 350 -10.65 -21.85 2.78
CA ALA A 350 -12.08 -21.57 2.83
C ALA A 350 -12.77 -22.39 3.94
N ILE A 351 -12.42 -23.68 4.07
CA ILE A 351 -12.93 -24.56 5.13
C ILE A 351 -12.52 -24.03 6.52
N GLN A 352 -11.24 -23.73 6.73
CA GLN A 352 -10.76 -23.18 8.02
C GLN A 352 -11.42 -21.85 8.38
N LYS A 353 -11.65 -20.99 7.39
CA LYS A 353 -12.36 -19.71 7.59
C LYS A 353 -13.81 -19.95 8.03
N LYS A 354 -14.49 -20.93 7.42
CA LYS A 354 -15.87 -21.30 7.77
C LYS A 354 -15.97 -21.87 9.18
N GLU A 355 -15.07 -22.79 9.56
CA GLU A 355 -14.99 -23.34 10.92
C GLU A 355 -14.71 -22.25 11.97
N TYR A 356 -13.78 -21.35 11.68
CA TYR A 356 -13.47 -20.23 12.58
C TYR A 356 -14.68 -19.33 12.80
N LEU A 357 -15.40 -18.96 11.74
CA LEU A 357 -16.62 -18.15 11.83
C LEU A 357 -17.72 -18.88 12.61
N HIS A 358 -17.91 -20.18 12.37
CA HIS A 358 -18.86 -21.00 13.10
C HIS A 358 -18.55 -21.03 14.61
N ASN A 359 -17.29 -21.23 14.99
CA ASN A 359 -16.87 -21.22 16.39
C ASN A 359 -17.01 -19.83 17.04
N LEU A 360 -16.81 -18.76 16.28
CA LEU A 360 -17.03 -17.39 16.76
C LEU A 360 -18.50 -17.15 17.07
N LEU A 361 -19.39 -17.59 16.18
CA LEU A 361 -20.84 -17.44 16.33
C LEU A 361 -21.40 -18.24 17.51
N GLN A 362 -20.94 -19.48 17.70
CA GLN A 362 -21.34 -20.29 18.86
C GLN A 362 -20.90 -19.68 20.19
N LYS A 363 -19.75 -19.01 20.22
CA LYS A 363 -19.22 -18.41 21.44
C LYS A 363 -19.99 -17.17 21.91
N ASP A 364 -20.53 -16.41 20.96
CA ASP A 364 -21.18 -15.12 21.23
C ASP A 364 -22.72 -15.18 21.20
N ASN A 365 -23.32 -16.38 21.06
CA ASN A 365 -24.79 -16.57 20.93
C ASN A 365 -25.43 -15.74 19.80
N LEU A 366 -24.67 -15.40 18.76
CA LEU A 366 -25.13 -14.59 17.64
C LEU A 366 -25.81 -15.46 16.59
N LYS A 367 -27.08 -15.18 16.26
CA LYS A 367 -27.81 -15.82 15.16
C LYS A 367 -27.47 -15.11 13.85
N MET A 368 -26.73 -15.78 12.97
CA MET A 368 -26.40 -15.25 11.65
C MET A 368 -27.56 -15.50 10.67
N VAL A 369 -28.14 -14.44 10.12
CA VAL A 369 -29.12 -14.52 9.02
C VAL A 369 -28.36 -14.41 7.70
N ILE A 370 -28.45 -15.44 6.86
CA ILE A 370 -27.84 -15.42 5.51
C ILE A 370 -28.76 -14.60 4.60
N ILE A 371 -28.29 -13.45 4.13
CA ILE A 371 -29.00 -12.61 3.16
C ILE A 371 -28.41 -12.87 1.77
N ASP A 372 -28.94 -13.90 1.10
CA ASP A 372 -28.86 -14.21 -0.33
C ASP A 372 -27.48 -14.27 -1.04
N LYS A 373 -27.48 -14.81 -2.26
CA LYS A 373 -26.37 -15.39 -3.08
C LYS A 373 -25.13 -14.53 -3.41
N THR A 374 -24.95 -13.38 -2.80
CA THR A 374 -23.71 -12.60 -2.87
C THR A 374 -23.01 -12.75 -1.54
N ASP A 375 -21.73 -13.14 -1.49
CA ASP A 375 -20.92 -13.44 -0.28
C ASP A 375 -20.78 -12.30 0.77
N ASP A 376 -21.78 -11.45 0.92
CA ASP A 376 -21.87 -10.35 1.87
C ASP A 376 -22.68 -10.80 3.11
N PHE A 377 -21.99 -10.86 4.25
CA PHE A 377 -22.59 -11.21 5.53
C PHE A 377 -22.95 -9.94 6.31
N ALA A 378 -24.23 -9.80 6.68
CA ALA A 378 -24.70 -8.82 7.66
C ALA A 378 -24.89 -9.49 9.03
N TYR A 379 -24.49 -8.82 10.11
CA TYR A 379 -24.68 -9.29 11.49
C TYR A 379 -25.92 -8.60 12.09
N LEU A 380 -26.79 -9.39 12.73
CA LEU A 380 -27.91 -8.93 13.56
C LEU A 380 -27.55 -9.07 15.05
#